data_AF-A0AAQ3KXK7-F1
#
_entry.id   AF-A0AAQ3KXK7-F1
#
_cell.length_a   1.000
_cell.length_b   1.000
_cell.length_c   1.000
_cell.angle_alpha   90.00
_cell.angle_beta   90.00
_cell.angle_gamma   90.00
#
_symmetry.space_group_name_H-M   'P 1'
#
loop_
_entity.id
_entity.type
_entity.pdbx_description
1 polymer ?
#
loop_
_entity_poly.entity_id
_entity_poly.type
_entity_poly.pdbx_seq_one_letter_code
_entity_poly.pdbx_strand_id
1 'polypeptide(L)' 'MSSTVGRVIKYKAVVAWEAGKPPVTEEVEVAPPQAMEVRIKILFTSLCHIDVYFWEAKG' A
#
# COMPACT_ATOMS: atom_id res chain seq x y z
N MET A 1 -8.61 -14.01 -17.64
CA MET A 1 -8.93 -12.67 -17.10
C MET A 1 -8.87 -12.72 -15.58
N SER A 2 -8.25 -11.74 -14.93
CA SER A 2 -8.11 -11.72 -13.46
C SER A 2 -9.48 -11.64 -12.79
N SER A 3 -9.78 -12.56 -11.87
CA SER A 3 -11.08 -12.76 -11.20
C SER A 3 -11.49 -11.65 -10.21
N THR A 4 -10.79 -10.52 -10.21
CA THR A 4 -10.92 -9.46 -9.19
C THR A 4 -11.45 -8.13 -9.74
N VAL A 5 -11.73 -8.04 -11.04
CA VAL A 5 -12.24 -6.81 -11.69
C VAL A 5 -13.56 -6.37 -11.06
N GLY A 6 -13.68 -5.07 -10.74
CA GLY A 6 -14.88 -4.47 -10.17
C GLY A 6 -15.17 -4.83 -8.71
N ARG A 7 -14.30 -5.58 -8.04
CA ARG A 7 -14.47 -5.99 -6.63
C ARG A 7 -13.43 -5.32 -5.74
N VAL A 8 -13.83 -5.06 -4.50
CA VAL A 8 -12.88 -4.81 -3.40
C VAL A 8 -12.07 -6.08 -3.19
N ILE A 9 -10.76 -5.93 -3.03
CA ILE A 9 -9.86 -7.04 -2.72
C ILE A 9 -9.26 -6.85 -1.34
N LYS A 10 -9.02 -7.96 -0.64
CA LYS A 10 -8.26 -7.98 0.60
C LYS A 10 -6.83 -8.41 0.28
N TYR A 11 -5.85 -7.64 0.74
CA TYR A 11 -4.45 -7.95 0.49
C TYR A 11 -3.57 -7.49 1.65
N LYS A 12 -2.43 -8.16 1.81
CA LYS A 12 -1.46 -7.84 2.86
C LYS A 12 -0.66 -6.60 2.47
N ALA A 13 -0.61 -5.62 3.37
CA ALA A 13 0.14 -4.38 3.20
C ALA A 13 0.97 -4.08 4.46
N VAL A 14 1.93 -3.16 4.31
CA VAL A 14 2.75 -2.63 5.41
C VAL A 14 2.26 -1.21 5.69
N VAL A 15 1.68 -0.99 6.86
CA VAL A 15 0.99 0.25 7.23
C VAL A 15 1.75 0.95 8.35
N ALA A 16 2.11 2.22 8.11
CA ALA A 16 2.67 3.10 9.12
C ALA A 16 1.54 3.91 9.77
N TRP A 17 1.09 3.47 10.95
CA TRP A 17 0.02 4.15 11.70
C TRP A 17 0.49 5.42 12.41
N GLU A 18 1.75 5.44 12.83
CA GLU A 18 2.33 6.54 13.59
C GLU A 18 3.77 6.80 13.12
N ALA A 19 4.19 8.06 13.21
CA ALA A 19 5.54 8.47 12.85
C ALA A 19 6.59 7.75 13.70
N GLY A 20 7.65 7.23 13.05
CA GLY A 20 8.79 6.61 13.71
C GLY A 20 8.50 5.28 14.43
N LYS A 21 7.24 4.82 14.48
CA LYS A 21 6.91 3.49 15.00
C LYS A 21 7.05 2.44 13.91
N PRO A 22 7.57 1.23 14.21
CA PRO A 22 7.67 0.15 13.23
C PRO A 22 6.32 -0.06 12.51
N PRO A 23 6.28 -0.03 11.17
CA PRO A 23 5.05 -0.26 10.46
C PRO A 23 4.60 -1.71 10.66
N VAL A 24 3.28 -1.92 10.69
CA VAL A 24 2.70 -3.24 10.93
C VAL A 24 2.31 -3.87 9.61
N THR A 25 2.40 -5.20 9.54
CA THR A 25 1.90 -5.91 8.37
C THR A 25 0.51 -6.45 8.64
N GLU A 26 -0.47 -5.98 7.89
CA GLU A 26 -1.89 -6.30 8.10
C GLU A 26 -2.66 -6.43 6.79
N GLU A 27 -3.91 -6.87 6.88
CA GLU A 27 -4.80 -6.98 5.73
C GLU A 27 -5.56 -5.68 5.51
N VAL A 28 -5.52 -5.16 4.29
CA VAL A 28 -6.23 -3.94 3.88
C VAL A 28 -7.19 -4.23 2.74
N GLU A 29 -8.24 -3.42 2.65
CA GLU A 29 -9.19 -3.44 1.54
C GLU A 29 -8.76 -2.45 0.45
N VAL A 30 -8.55 -2.95 -0.76
CA VAL A 30 -8.21 -2.15 -1.93
C VAL A 30 -9.42 -2.08 -2.86
N ALA A 31 -9.95 -0.88 -3.02
CA ALA A 31 -11.10 -0.59 -3.87
C ALA A 31 -10.85 -0.96 -5.36
N PRO A 32 -11.90 -1.16 -6.17
CA PRO A 32 -11.75 -1.19 -7.63
C PRO A 32 -11.27 0.18 -8.15
N PRO A 33 -10.49 0.22 -9.24
CA PRO A 33 -10.06 1.48 -9.84
C PRO A 33 -11.25 2.27 -10.40
N GLN A 34 -11.22 3.59 -10.22
CA GLN A 34 -12.18 4.53 -10.81
C GLN A 34 -11.77 4.93 -12.25
N ALA A 35 -12.51 5.88 -12.84
CA ALA A 35 -12.18 6.41 -14.16
C ALA A 35 -10.76 7.02 -14.14
N MET A 36 -9.94 6.63 -15.11
CA MET A 36 -8.53 7.06 -15.24
C MET A 36 -7.59 6.57 -14.12
N GLU A 37 -7.99 5.55 -13.35
CA GLU A 37 -7.12 4.89 -12.36
C GLU A 37 -6.68 3.50 -12.83
N VAL A 38 -5.53 3.05 -12.33
CA VAL A 38 -5.00 1.71 -12.58
C VAL A 38 -4.68 1.02 -11.26
N ARG A 39 -5.23 -0.18 -11.05
CA ARG A 39 -4.90 -1.01 -9.88
C ARG A 39 -3.82 -2.02 -10.26
N ILE A 40 -2.68 -1.95 -9.57
CA ILE A 40 -1.48 -2.74 -9.89
C ILE A 40 -1.24 -3.79 -8.80
N LYS A 41 -0.88 -5.01 -9.20
CA LYS A 41 -0.33 -6.02 -8.28
C LYS A 41 1.18 -5.83 -8.18
N ILE A 42 1.65 -5.34 -7.04
CA ILE A 42 3.08 -5.21 -6.76
C ILE A 42 3.68 -6.62 -6.56
N LEU A 43 4.68 -6.96 -7.36
CA LEU A 43 5.45 -8.20 -7.20
C LEU A 43 6.67 -7.98 -6.31
N PHE A 44 7.37 -6.86 -6.54
CA PHE A 44 8.55 -6.45 -5.80
C PHE A 44 8.56 -4.93 -5.66
N THR A 45 9.03 -4.45 -4.51
CA THR A 45 9.30 -3.04 -4.26
C THR A 45 10.49 -2.93 -3.30
N SER A 46 11.21 -1.83 -3.33
CA SER A 46 12.35 -1.53 -2.47
C SER A 46 12.09 -0.25 -1.68
N LEU A 47 12.70 -0.11 -0.50
CA LEU A 47 12.68 1.14 0.24
C LEU A 47 13.70 2.11 -0.34
N CYS A 48 13.25 3.32 -0.64
CA CYS A 48 14.08 4.48 -0.91
C CYS A 48 14.31 5.27 0.38
N HIS A 49 15.33 6.13 0.39
CA HIS A 49 15.59 7.04 1.51
C HIS A 49 14.39 7.95 1.83
N ILE A 50 13.63 8.36 0.81
CA ILE A 50 12.44 9.21 0.97
C ILE A 50 11.33 8.50 1.75
N ASP A 51 11.16 7.18 1.57
CA ASP A 51 10.15 6.41 2.30
C ASP A 51 10.44 6.43 3.81
N VAL A 52 11.71 6.24 4.17
CA VAL A 52 12.17 6.25 5.57
C VAL A 52 12.06 7.66 6.16
N TYR A 53 12.50 8.68 5.41
CA TYR A 53 12.46 10.07 5.85
C TYR A 53 11.03 10.51 6.22
N PHE A 54 10.04 10.19 5.39
CA PHE A 54 8.63 10.51 5.67
C PHE A 54 8.02 9.62 6.76
N TRP A 55 8.40 8.34 6.82
CA TRP A 55 7.94 7.46 7.88
C TRP A 55 8.38 7.94 9.28
N GLU A 56 9.62 8.42 9.41
CA GLU A 56 10.12 8.99 10.67
C GLU A 56 9.52 10.36 11.01
N ALA A 57 8.76 10.97 10.08
CA ALA A 57 8.21 12.32 10.16
C ALA A 57 9.25 13.35 10.65
N LYS A 58 10.47 13.27 10.13
CA LYS A 58 11.56 14.21 10.44
C LYS A 58 11.29 15.56 9.77
N GLY A 59 10.46 16.36 10.44
CA GLY A 59 10.26 17.80 10.20
C GLY A 59 11.02 18.64 11.21
#